data_AF-A0A4R4IBI2-F1
#
_entry.id   AF-A0A4R4IBI2-F1
#
_cell.length_a   1.000
_cell.length_b   1.000
_cell.length_c   1.000
_cell.angle_alpha   90.00
_cell.angle_beta   90.00
_cell.angle_gamma   90.00
#
_symmetry.space_group_name_H-M   'P 1'
#
loop_
_entity.id
_entity.type
_entity.pdbx_description
1 polymer ?
#
loop_
_entity_poly.entity_id
_entity_poly.type
_entity_poly.pdbx_seq_one_letter_code
_entity_poly.pdbx_strand_id
1 'polypeptide(L)' 'MLTRDDIDHWLQGIALRTRDRLANARSGDIAVFVAREVDRIRPRVPAPDRAYFHDQLRALLDEISSITAGKPRDDALH' A
#
# COMPACT_ATOMS: atom_id res chain seq x y z
N MET A 1 15.38 -9.74 -12.67
CA MET A 1 14.10 -9.18 -13.17
C MET A 1 13.03 -9.72 -12.23
N LEU A 2 12.16 -8.88 -11.66
CA LEU A 2 11.14 -9.38 -10.74
C LEU A 2 10.09 -10.17 -11.50
N THR A 3 9.67 -11.30 -10.96
CA THR A 3 8.52 -12.07 -11.44
C THR A 3 7.22 -11.48 -10.86
N ARG A 4 6.07 -11.95 -11.35
CA ARG A 4 4.77 -11.59 -10.74
C ARG A 4 4.68 -12.03 -9.28
N ASP A 5 5.22 -13.19 -8.95
CA ASP A 5 5.28 -13.71 -7.59
C ASP A 5 6.10 -12.78 -6.67
N ASP A 6 7.26 -12.30 -7.16
CA ASP A 6 8.07 -11.32 -6.42
C ASP A 6 7.32 -9.99 -6.20
N ILE A 7 6.53 -9.56 -7.19
CA ILE A 7 5.70 -8.34 -7.10
C ILE A 7 4.61 -8.53 -6.04
N ASP A 8 3.91 -9.66 -6.06
CA ASP A 8 2.83 -9.97 -5.12
C ASP A 8 3.36 -10.10 -3.69
N HIS A 9 4.45 -10.85 -3.50
CA HIS A 9 5.08 -11.02 -2.20
C HIS A 9 5.55 -9.67 -1.63
N TRP A 10 6.08 -8.80 -2.48
CA TRP A 10 6.49 -7.47 -2.06
C TRP A 10 5.31 -6.57 -1.68
N LEU A 11 4.22 -6.58 -2.46
CA LEU A 11 3.00 -5.82 -2.16
C LEU A 11 2.32 -6.33 -0.87
N GLN A 12 2.29 -7.64 -0.65
CA GLN A 12 1.83 -8.23 0.61
C GLN A 12 2.68 -7.77 1.80
N GLY A 13 4.01 -7.70 1.63
CA GLY A 13 4.91 -7.17 2.65
C GLY A 13 4.63 -5.69 2.99
N ILE A 14 4.17 -4.90 2.03
CA ILE A 14 3.74 -3.51 2.29
C ILE A 14 2.39 -3.47 2.95
N ALA A 15 1.43 -4.30 2.53
CA ALA A 15 0.12 -4.39 3.16
C ALA A 15 0.25 -4.68 4.65
N LEU A 16 1.06 -5.69 5.02
CA LEU A 16 1.31 -6.07 6.41
C LEU A 16 1.93 -4.93 7.22
N ARG A 17 3.01 -4.31 6.71
CA ARG A 17 3.69 -3.19 7.39
C ARG A 17 2.83 -1.94 7.46
N THR A 18 1.96 -1.73 6.48
CA THR A 18 1.02 -0.61 6.45
C THR A 18 -0.09 -0.82 7.47
N ARG A 19 -0.65 -2.02 7.59
CA ARG A 19 -1.65 -2.36 8.62
C ARG A 19 -1.08 -2.18 10.02
N ASP A 20 0.14 -2.65 10.27
CA ASP A 20 0.83 -2.46 11.55
C ASP A 20 1.06 -0.96 11.86
N ARG A 21 1.48 -0.18 10.87
CA ARG A 21 1.61 1.27 11.01
C ARG A 21 0.28 1.98 11.18
N LEU A 22 -0.80 1.55 10.53
CA LEU A 22 -2.13 2.16 10.66
C LEU A 22 -2.68 2.08 12.08
N ALA A 23 -2.26 1.10 12.87
CA ALA A 23 -2.58 1.02 14.29
C ALA A 23 -1.92 2.15 15.11
N ASN A 24 -0.79 2.70 14.63
CA ASN A 24 0.09 3.57 15.41
C ASN A 24 0.40 4.95 14.79
N ALA A 25 0.08 5.17 13.51
CA ALA A 25 0.51 6.33 12.72
C ALA A 25 -0.67 7.17 12.21
N ARG A 26 -0.39 8.44 11.88
CA ARG A 26 -1.34 9.33 11.19
C ARG A 26 -1.43 8.95 9.71
N SER A 27 -2.59 9.13 9.09
CA SER A 27 -2.84 8.72 7.69
C SER A 27 -1.85 9.31 6.67
N GLY A 28 -1.28 10.49 6.93
CA GLY A 28 -0.25 11.10 6.08
C GLY A 28 1.08 10.33 6.04
N ASP A 29 1.49 9.73 7.15
CA ASP A 29 2.72 8.93 7.22
C ASP A 29 2.61 7.62 6.43
N ILE A 30 1.38 7.09 6.32
CA ILE A 30 1.10 5.86 5.58
C ILE A 30 1.24 6.07 4.07
N ALA A 31 0.67 7.15 3.54
CA ALA A 31 0.78 7.47 2.12
C ALA A 31 2.25 7.67 1.70
N VAL A 32 3.03 8.38 2.52
CA VAL A 32 4.47 8.58 2.28
C VAL A 32 5.25 7.27 2.35
N PHE A 33 4.91 6.39 3.29
CA PHE A 33 5.52 5.06 3.39
C PHE A 33 5.28 4.22 2.13
N VAL A 34 4.03 4.08 1.71
CA VAL A 34 3.68 3.28 0.52
C VAL A 34 4.32 3.86 -0.73
N ALA A 35 4.32 5.18 -0.91
CA ALA A 35 4.96 5.84 -2.05
C ALA A 35 6.47 5.56 -2.12
N ARG A 36 7.18 5.60 -0.99
CA ARG A 36 8.63 5.29 -0.92
C ARG A 36 8.92 3.84 -1.28
N GLU A 37 8.09 2.93 -0.84
CA GLU A 37 8.25 1.53 -1.21
C GLU A 37 7.98 1.37 -2.72
N VAL A 38 6.89 1.94 -3.26
CA VAL A 38 6.55 1.86 -4.69
C VAL A 38 7.69 2.35 -5.57
N ASP A 39 8.33 3.45 -5.20
CA ASP A 39 9.47 4.00 -5.93
C ASP A 39 10.66 3.03 -5.99
N ARG A 40 10.88 2.22 -4.94
CA ARG A 40 11.96 1.21 -4.89
C ARG A 40 11.71 0.02 -5.82
N ILE A 41 10.46 -0.43 -5.95
CA ILE A 41 10.15 -1.60 -6.79
C ILE A 41 9.94 -1.22 -8.25
N ARG A 42 9.35 -0.05 -8.53
CA ARG A 42 8.98 0.40 -9.88
C ARG A 42 10.09 0.23 -10.94
N PRO A 43 11.37 0.58 -10.70
CA PRO A 43 12.42 0.39 -11.71
C PRO A 43 12.80 -1.08 -11.94
N ARG A 44 12.45 -1.97 -11.00
CA ARG A 44 12.75 -3.41 -11.03
C ARG A 44 11.61 -4.23 -11.65
N VAL A 45 10.44 -3.61 -11.85
CA VAL A 45 9.28 -4.21 -12.52
C VAL A 45 9.53 -4.26 -14.03
N PRO A 46 9.51 -5.45 -14.64
CA PRO A 46 9.66 -5.58 -16.08
C PRO A 46 8.50 -4.95 -16.85
N ALA A 47 8.79 -4.39 -18.04
CA ALA A 47 7.78 -3.75 -18.90
C ALA A 47 6.47 -4.54 -19.09
N PRO A 48 6.49 -5.86 -19.39
CA PRO A 48 5.25 -6.63 -19.55
C PRO A 48 4.39 -6.72 -18.28
N ASP A 49 4.99 -6.62 -17.09
CA ASP A 49 4.28 -6.77 -15.81
C ASP A 49 3.95 -5.43 -15.15
N ARG A 50 4.22 -4.30 -15.81
CA ARG A 50 3.86 -2.97 -15.28
C ARG A 50 2.35 -2.83 -15.10
N ALA A 51 1.55 -3.25 -16.08
CA ALA A 51 0.10 -3.20 -15.97
C ALA A 51 -0.40 -3.98 -14.75
N TYR A 52 0.09 -5.22 -14.60
CA TYR A 52 -0.18 -6.07 -13.43
C TYR A 52 0.21 -5.38 -12.11
N PHE A 53 1.42 -4.84 -12.03
CA PHE A 53 1.88 -4.09 -10.86
C PHE A 53 0.97 -2.90 -10.52
N HIS A 54 0.52 -2.15 -11.52
CA HIS A 54 -0.36 -1.00 -11.33
C HIS A 54 -1.75 -1.42 -10.81
N ASP A 55 -2.32 -2.51 -11.33
CA ASP A 55 -3.59 -3.06 -10.83
C ASP A 55 -3.47 -3.53 -9.37
N GLN A 56 -2.42 -4.30 -9.05
CA GLN A 56 -2.19 -4.79 -7.69
C GLN A 56 -1.92 -3.65 -6.70
N LEU A 57 -1.18 -2.62 -7.12
CA LEU A 57 -0.97 -1.42 -6.30
C LEU A 57 -2.28 -0.66 -6.06
N ARG A 58 -3.15 -0.56 -7.07
CA ARG A 58 -4.46 0.08 -6.92
C ARG A 58 -5.33 -0.67 -5.92
N ALA A 59 -5.37 -1.99 -5.99
CA ALA A 59 -6.09 -2.82 -5.03
C ALA A 59 -5.58 -2.63 -3.58
N LEU A 60 -4.24 -2.57 -3.41
CA LEU A 60 -3.63 -2.30 -2.11
C LEU A 60 -4.03 -0.92 -1.55
N LEU A 61 -3.99 0.12 -2.39
CA LEU A 61 -4.37 1.47 -1.97
C LEU A 61 -5.87 1.57 -1.62
N ASP A 62 -6.73 0.87 -2.36
CA ASP A 62 -8.16 0.79 -2.07
C ASP A 62 -8.42 0.10 -0.72
N GLU A 63 -7.73 -1.01 -0.45
CA GLU A 63 -7.78 -1.70 0.84
C GLU A 63 -7.34 -0.78 1.99
N ILE A 64 -6.20 -0.10 1.85
CA ILE A 64 -5.67 0.84 2.85
C ILE A 64 -6.66 1.99 3.08
N SER A 65 -7.21 2.54 1.99
CA SER A 65 -8.19 3.63 2.04
C SER A 65 -9.45 3.18 2.78
N SER A 66 -9.95 1.98 2.50
CA SER A 66 -11.10 1.37 3.19
C SER A 66 -10.84 1.21 4.69
N ILE A 67 -9.64 0.77 5.08
CA ILE A 67 -9.26 0.66 6.50
C ILE A 67 -9.24 2.04 7.18
N THR A 68 -8.72 3.07 6.52
CA THR A 68 -8.69 4.44 7.07
C THR A 68 -10.07 5.11 7.10
N ALA A 69 -10.94 4.81 6.13
CA ALA A 69 -12.30 5.35 6.04
C ALA A 69 -13.29 4.65 6.97
N GLY A 70 -13.03 3.37 7.30
CA GLY A 70 -13.83 2.56 8.23
C GLY A 70 -13.58 2.85 9.71
N LYS A 71 -12.61 3.70 10.07
CA LYS A 71 -12.54 4.26 11.43
C LYS A 71 -13.70 5.26 11.55
N PRO A 72 -14.76 4.98 12.34
CA PRO A 72 -15.69 6.04 12.67
C PRO A 72 -14.86 7.17 13.27
N ARG A 73 -15.16 8.38 12.83
CA ARG A 73 -14.69 9.61 13.46
C ARG A 73 -15.36 9.69 14.83
N ASP A 74 -14.93 8.86 15.78
CA ASP A 74 -15.30 8.88 17.18
C ASP A 74 -14.53 10.03 17.86
N ASP A 75 -14.75 11.23 17.33
CA ASP A 75 -14.39 12.49 17.96
C ASP A 75 -15.18 13.59 17.25
N ALA A 76 -16.49 13.60 17.53
CA ALA A 76 -17.36 14.73 17.25
C ALA A 76 -18.31 14.93 18.43
N LEU A 77 -17.71 15.50 19.49
CA LEU A 77 -18.27 16.42 20.47
C LEU A 77 -19.25 15.89 21.54
N HIS A 78 -18.71 15.84 22.76
CA HIS A 78 -19.26 16.39 24.01
C HIS A 78 -20.26 17.54 23.85
#